data_AF-A0A428Z3W0-F1
#
_entry.id   AF-A0A428Z3W0-F1
#
_cell.length_a   1.000
_cell.length_b   1.000
_cell.length_c   1.000
_cell.angle_alpha   90.00
_cell.angle_beta   90.00
_cell.angle_gamma   90.00
#
_symmetry.space_group_name_H-M   'P 1'
#
loop_
_entity.id
_entity.type
_entity.pdbx_description
1 polymer ?
#
loop_
_entity_poly.entity_id
_entity_poly.type
_entity_poly.pdbx_seq_one_letter_code
_entity_poly.pdbx_strand_id
1 'polypeptide(L)'
;MSKSSSLLFAFRPQVQARLYEFYEELRGGDEIYWDRHLSAWIATGYDAVSNAARNPSLSSVRYPDIDTLSEELRPLAKVLSQQMLYSDTPDHPRLRSLISRAFTPQALSSLRPKISESVDRIIAEAAPNGRMDIVADLARPLPFAVICDLFGIPQKDHAELASWSEPIAEAIGNSRLEADRNREASHSMTQMITYFRELLTSADSPESSHGLRGLTTAKAATSGQDFEELLANCALLLIAGHETTTHFIGNAMYALLHHPHAADELRTHPDLMPAAVEELLRYDSPVQLMLRRAKHDLELAGHHVEEGQTVLLLCGAANRDATVFSEPGVLDFRRPNRRHMAFGHGPHTCLGLSLARLEGAIALEAMLTRLPDLRYVGGEPQWQRSLNFRGLRRLDVAFTPFNFEQGRMTGDSSWEDSHQESSQLAVHERGGCPAHERPGAV
;
A
#
# COMPACT_ATOMS: atom_id res chain seq x y z
N MET A 1 -13.97 34.80 7.36
CA MET A 1 -14.65 33.93 8.35
C MET A 1 -13.74 32.73 8.60
N SER A 2 -13.50 32.40 9.86
CA SER A 2 -12.42 31.54 10.36
C SER A 2 -12.33 30.16 9.67
N LYS A 3 -11.28 29.92 8.86
CA LYS A 3 -10.89 28.60 8.32
C LYS A 3 -10.33 27.71 9.45
N SER A 4 -11.16 27.37 10.45
CA SER A 4 -10.74 26.62 11.64
C SER A 4 -11.14 25.14 11.57
N SER A 5 -10.95 24.50 10.41
CA SER A 5 -11.11 23.05 10.28
C SER A 5 -9.77 22.37 10.58
N SER A 6 -9.69 21.70 11.72
CA SER A 6 -8.52 20.88 12.05
C SER A 6 -8.59 19.55 11.31
N LEU A 7 -7.43 19.04 10.86
CA LEU A 7 -7.30 17.70 10.31
C LEU A 7 -7.76 16.61 11.30
N LEU A 8 -7.74 16.90 12.61
CA LEU A 8 -8.27 15.99 13.62
C LEU A 8 -9.74 15.59 13.40
N PHE A 9 -10.53 16.39 12.68
CA PHE A 9 -11.90 16.02 12.35
C PHE A 9 -11.99 14.80 11.43
N ALA A 10 -10.92 14.45 10.70
CA ALA A 10 -10.86 13.20 9.94
C ALA A 10 -11.03 11.95 10.83
N PHE A 11 -10.78 12.01 12.15
CA PHE A 11 -11.07 10.87 13.04
C PHE A 11 -12.57 10.59 13.23
N ARG A 12 -13.45 11.53 12.89
CA ARG A 12 -14.89 11.36 13.09
C ARG A 12 -15.43 10.38 12.05
N PRO A 13 -16.19 9.34 12.45
CA PRO A 13 -16.75 8.36 11.50
C PRO A 13 -17.54 9.00 10.35
N GLN A 14 -18.28 10.09 10.63
CA GLN A 14 -19.05 10.81 9.61
C GLN A 14 -18.17 11.52 8.58
N VAL A 15 -16.94 11.89 8.94
CA VAL A 15 -15.98 12.52 8.03
C VAL A 15 -15.27 11.46 7.18
N GLN A 16 -15.01 10.27 7.72
CA GLN A 16 -14.35 9.18 6.99
C GLN A 16 -15.12 8.73 5.74
N ALA A 17 -16.46 8.75 5.77
CA ALA A 17 -17.30 8.45 4.61
C ALA A 17 -17.13 9.46 3.46
N ARG A 18 -16.83 10.72 3.78
CA ARG A 18 -16.67 11.84 2.84
C ARG A 18 -15.27 12.46 2.89
N LEU A 19 -14.26 11.65 3.19
CA LEU A 19 -12.91 12.13 3.56
C LEU A 19 -12.32 13.08 2.51
N TYR A 20 -12.52 12.77 1.23
CA TYR A 20 -11.95 13.56 0.13
C TYR A 20 -12.68 14.90 -0.09
N GLU A 21 -13.98 14.99 0.19
CA GLU A 21 -14.69 16.28 0.24
C GLU A 21 -14.15 17.12 1.40
N PHE A 22 -13.93 16.49 2.55
CA PHE A 22 -13.32 17.17 3.70
C PHE A 22 -11.91 17.68 3.38
N TYR A 23 -11.09 16.92 2.64
CA TYR A 23 -9.78 17.41 2.20
C TYR A 23 -9.86 18.58 1.20
N GLU A 24 -10.87 18.60 0.35
CA GLU A 24 -11.14 19.74 -0.53
C GLU A 24 -11.54 20.99 0.27
N GLU A 25 -12.43 20.82 1.27
CA GLU A 25 -12.79 21.87 2.23
C GLU A 25 -11.56 22.39 2.99
N LEU A 26 -10.67 21.49 3.43
CA LEU A 26 -9.41 21.86 4.10
C LEU A 26 -8.47 22.66 3.19
N ARG A 27 -8.33 22.23 1.92
CA ARG A 27 -7.48 22.92 0.95
C ARG A 27 -7.99 24.35 0.75
N GLY A 28 -9.29 24.54 0.49
CA GLY A 28 -9.94 25.84 0.48
C GLY A 28 -9.23 26.93 -0.36
N GLY A 29 -8.48 26.52 -1.39
CA GLY A 29 -7.67 27.36 -2.29
C GLY A 29 -6.18 27.52 -1.92
N ASP A 30 -5.76 27.16 -0.71
CA ASP A 30 -4.35 27.27 -0.27
C ASP A 30 -3.67 25.89 -0.28
N GLU A 31 -2.42 25.80 -0.72
CA GLU A 31 -1.71 24.51 -0.76
C GLU A 31 -1.24 24.03 0.62
N ILE A 32 -1.11 24.94 1.59
CA ILE A 32 -0.65 24.68 2.94
C ILE A 32 -1.36 25.61 3.95
N TYR A 33 -1.61 25.12 5.17
CA TYR A 33 -2.13 25.95 6.25
C TYR A 33 -1.61 25.51 7.63
N TRP A 34 -1.70 26.38 8.64
CA TRP A 34 -1.33 26.05 10.02
C TRP A 34 -2.53 25.49 10.80
N ASP A 35 -2.43 24.24 11.26
CA ASP A 35 -3.41 23.63 12.17
C ASP A 35 -3.00 23.85 13.62
N ARG A 36 -3.75 24.71 14.32
CA ARG A 36 -3.48 25.09 15.72
C ARG A 36 -3.66 23.96 16.72
N HIS A 37 -4.48 22.95 16.42
CA HIS A 37 -4.72 21.83 17.34
C HIS A 37 -3.62 20.77 17.26
N LEU A 38 -3.04 20.63 16.07
CA LEU A 38 -1.89 19.77 15.82
C LEU A 38 -0.56 20.48 16.06
N SER A 39 -0.55 21.81 16.11
CA SER A 39 0.66 22.65 16.11
C SER A 39 1.59 22.25 14.96
N ALA A 40 1.01 22.09 13.78
CA ALA A 40 1.70 21.63 12.58
C ALA A 40 1.19 22.34 11.33
N TRP A 41 2.07 22.48 10.35
CA TRP A 41 1.70 22.84 9.00
C TRP A 41 1.09 21.65 8.28
N ILE A 42 0.01 21.87 7.54
CA ILE A 42 -0.74 20.86 6.81
C ILE A 42 -0.66 21.20 5.33
N ALA A 43 0.14 20.44 4.57
CA ALA A 43 0.23 20.57 3.12
C ALA A 43 -0.81 19.66 2.46
N THR A 44 -1.68 20.24 1.64
CA THR A 44 -2.81 19.55 0.98
C THR A 44 -2.76 19.64 -0.54
N GLY A 45 -2.04 20.65 -1.08
CA GLY A 45 -1.80 20.80 -2.51
C GLY A 45 -0.72 19.85 -3.01
N TYR A 46 -0.85 19.40 -4.26
CA TYR A 46 0.07 18.43 -4.85
C TYR A 46 1.52 18.95 -4.89
N ASP A 47 1.72 20.19 -5.32
CA ASP A 47 3.06 20.77 -5.46
C ASP A 47 3.71 21.00 -4.10
N ALA A 48 2.99 21.56 -3.11
CA ALA A 48 3.47 21.66 -1.73
C ALA A 48 3.90 20.29 -1.16
N VAL A 49 3.06 19.25 -1.32
CA VAL A 49 3.38 17.88 -0.85
C VAL A 49 4.59 17.31 -1.58
N SER A 50 4.63 17.39 -2.91
CA SER A 50 5.71 16.83 -3.75
C SER A 50 7.05 17.51 -3.50
N ASN A 51 7.05 18.85 -3.37
CA ASN A 51 8.24 19.64 -3.08
C ASN A 51 8.76 19.38 -1.66
N ALA A 52 7.86 19.38 -0.67
CA ALA A 52 8.24 19.08 0.71
C ALA A 52 8.83 17.66 0.85
N ALA A 53 8.26 16.67 0.17
CA ALA A 53 8.75 15.29 0.21
C ALA A 53 10.19 15.12 -0.31
N ARG A 54 10.65 15.99 -1.22
CA ARG A 54 12.02 16.00 -1.77
C ARG A 54 12.96 16.98 -1.06
N ASN A 55 12.45 17.86 -0.20
CA ASN A 55 13.24 18.95 0.37
C ASN A 55 14.20 18.42 1.46
N PRO A 56 15.54 18.54 1.30
CA PRO A 56 16.50 18.03 2.28
C PRO A 56 16.50 18.79 3.62
N SER A 57 15.93 20.01 3.64
CA SER A 57 15.70 20.81 4.86
C SER A 57 14.54 20.29 5.72
N LEU A 58 13.76 19.34 5.19
CA LEU A 58 12.68 18.67 5.89
C LEU A 58 13.12 17.24 6.27
N SER A 59 13.28 17.00 7.57
CA SER A 59 13.71 15.74 8.15
C SER A 59 12.59 14.70 8.19
N SER A 60 12.94 13.43 7.99
CA SER A 60 12.05 12.28 8.24
C SER A 60 12.13 11.76 9.68
N VAL A 61 13.00 12.32 10.53
CA VAL A 61 13.18 11.88 11.93
C VAL A 61 11.89 12.10 12.73
N ARG A 62 11.31 11.01 13.21
CA ARG A 62 10.04 11.03 13.97
C ARG A 62 10.21 11.49 15.41
N TYR A 63 11.25 10.99 16.08
CA TYR A 63 11.54 11.26 17.49
C TYR A 63 12.97 11.81 17.64
N PRO A 64 13.16 13.13 17.52
CA PRO A 64 14.49 13.73 17.63
C PRO A 64 15.02 13.70 19.07
N ASP A 65 14.14 13.65 20.07
CA ASP A 65 14.51 13.54 21.48
C ASP A 65 13.73 12.40 22.13
N ILE A 66 14.31 11.20 22.08
CA ILE A 66 13.71 9.96 22.59
C ILE A 66 13.62 9.96 24.13
N ASP A 67 14.52 10.68 24.81
CA ASP A 67 14.60 10.69 26.26
C ASP A 67 13.42 11.47 26.88
N THR A 68 12.88 12.45 26.15
CA THR A 68 11.66 13.18 26.54
C THR A 68 10.36 12.41 26.37
N LEU A 69 10.38 11.25 25.72
CA LEU A 69 9.20 10.41 25.54
C LEU A 69 8.83 9.68 26.84
N SER A 70 7.56 9.29 26.95
CA SER A 70 7.10 8.46 28.07
C SER A 70 7.84 7.11 28.09
N GLU A 71 7.99 6.53 29.29
CA GLU A 71 8.71 5.27 29.47
C GLU A 71 8.07 4.13 28.64
N GLU A 72 6.76 4.18 28.46
CA GLU A 72 5.99 3.21 27.68
C GLU A 72 6.30 3.26 26.18
N LEU A 73 6.56 4.46 25.64
CA LEU A 73 6.80 4.65 24.20
C LEU A 73 8.28 4.53 23.83
N ARG A 74 9.19 4.76 24.79
CA ARG A 74 10.64 4.79 24.56
C ARG A 74 11.20 3.53 23.88
N PRO A 75 10.78 2.29 24.23
CA PRO A 75 11.28 1.08 23.56
C PRO A 75 10.92 1.05 22.07
N LEU A 76 9.66 1.32 21.72
CA LEU A 76 9.23 1.43 20.33
C LEU A 76 10.02 2.54 19.60
N ALA A 77 10.10 3.73 20.20
CA ALA A 77 10.79 4.88 19.61
C ALA A 77 12.26 4.60 19.29
N LYS A 78 12.95 3.88 20.18
CA LYS A 78 14.34 3.45 19.97
C LYS A 78 14.48 2.57 18.72
N VAL A 79 13.60 1.58 18.53
CA VAL A 79 13.63 0.74 17.32
C VAL A 79 13.29 1.56 16.08
N LEU A 80 12.27 2.42 16.12
CA LEU A 80 11.90 3.28 14.99
C LEU A 80 13.06 4.20 14.57
N SER A 81 13.85 4.73 15.51
CA SER A 81 15.00 5.58 15.18
C SER A 81 16.12 4.89 14.38
N GLN A 82 16.14 3.55 14.37
CA GLN A 82 17.10 2.73 13.62
C GLN A 82 16.55 2.32 12.24
N GLN A 83 15.31 2.68 11.91
CA GLN A 83 14.67 2.34 10.66
C GLN A 83 14.93 3.39 9.59
N MET A 84 15.22 2.95 8.36
CA MET A 84 15.44 3.86 7.23
C MET A 84 14.28 4.82 7.00
N LEU A 85 13.04 4.43 7.32
CA LEU A 85 11.86 5.27 7.17
C LEU A 85 11.97 6.59 7.95
N TYR A 86 12.68 6.57 9.09
CA TYR A 86 12.80 7.70 10.02
C TYR A 86 14.23 8.24 10.10
N SER A 87 15.05 7.97 9.10
CA SER A 87 16.43 8.45 9.01
C SER A 87 16.61 9.46 7.87
N ASP A 88 17.56 10.38 8.01
CA ASP A 88 17.99 11.27 6.93
C ASP A 88 19.33 10.80 6.34
N THR A 89 19.87 11.54 5.36
CA THR A 89 21.26 11.37 4.90
C THR A 89 22.23 11.73 6.04
N PRO A 90 23.31 10.95 6.27
CA PRO A 90 23.84 9.86 5.44
C PRO A 90 23.28 8.46 5.72
N ASP A 91 22.53 8.26 6.79
CA ASP A 91 22.10 6.92 7.22
C ASP A 91 21.03 6.30 6.33
N HIS A 92 20.06 7.08 5.88
CA HIS A 92 18.98 6.59 5.02
C HIS A 92 19.46 5.80 3.78
N PRO A 93 20.34 6.33 2.91
CA PRO A 93 20.80 5.57 1.75
C PRO A 93 21.63 4.33 2.13
N ARG A 94 22.41 4.40 3.22
CA ARG A 94 23.17 3.25 3.75
C ARG A 94 22.22 2.13 4.17
N LEU A 95 21.25 2.43 5.04
CA LEU A 95 20.25 1.48 5.53
C LEU A 95 19.41 0.91 4.38
N ARG A 96 18.89 1.77 3.49
CA ARG A 96 18.09 1.35 2.34
C ARG A 96 18.85 0.38 1.43
N SER A 97 20.15 0.60 1.21
CA SER A 97 21.00 -0.29 0.43
C SER A 97 21.07 -1.70 1.01
N LEU A 98 21.07 -1.84 2.35
CA LEU A 98 21.11 -3.14 3.03
C LEU A 98 19.93 -4.03 2.67
N ILE A 99 18.75 -3.42 2.55
CA ILE A 99 17.48 -4.14 2.49
C ILE A 99 16.91 -4.21 1.07
N SER A 100 17.22 -3.23 0.23
CA SER A 100 16.71 -3.16 -1.16
C SER A 100 16.99 -4.40 -2.01
N ARG A 101 18.04 -5.14 -1.66
CA ARG A 101 18.42 -6.41 -2.28
C ARG A 101 17.42 -7.54 -2.04
N ALA A 102 16.50 -7.44 -1.08
CA ALA A 102 15.38 -8.38 -0.98
C ALA A 102 14.36 -8.16 -2.12
N PHE A 103 14.22 -6.94 -2.64
CA PHE A 103 13.18 -6.56 -3.60
C PHE A 103 13.67 -6.58 -5.05
N THR A 104 14.53 -7.53 -5.42
CA THR A 104 15.01 -7.65 -6.81
C THR A 104 13.88 -8.09 -7.75
N PRO A 105 13.94 -7.73 -9.05
CA PRO A 105 12.99 -8.23 -10.06
C PRO A 105 12.86 -9.75 -10.08
N GLN A 106 13.97 -10.46 -9.83
CA GLN A 106 13.98 -11.93 -9.75
C GLN A 106 13.19 -12.43 -8.54
N ALA A 107 13.37 -11.83 -7.36
CA ALA A 107 12.61 -12.17 -6.16
C ALA A 107 11.10 -11.88 -6.34
N LEU A 108 10.74 -10.76 -6.96
CA LEU A 108 9.34 -10.46 -7.27
C LEU A 108 8.74 -11.45 -8.27
N SER A 109 9.51 -11.88 -9.27
CA SER A 109 9.06 -12.85 -10.27
C SER A 109 8.80 -14.23 -9.65
N SER A 110 9.58 -14.66 -8.67
CA SER A 110 9.35 -15.93 -7.97
C SER A 110 8.15 -15.89 -7.01
N LEU A 111 7.73 -14.70 -6.57
CA LEU A 111 6.53 -14.54 -5.74
C LEU A 111 5.23 -14.59 -6.53
N ARG A 112 5.23 -14.21 -7.82
CA ARG A 112 4.00 -14.19 -8.65
C ARG A 112 3.19 -15.49 -8.58
N PRO A 113 3.77 -16.70 -8.82
CA PRO A 113 3.01 -17.94 -8.74
C PRO A 113 2.41 -18.18 -7.35
N LYS A 114 3.13 -17.84 -6.28
CA LYS A 114 2.69 -18.01 -4.88
C LYS A 114 1.54 -17.08 -4.51
N ILE A 115 1.61 -15.83 -5.00
CA ILE A 115 0.52 -14.85 -4.84
C ILE A 115 -0.74 -15.37 -5.53
N SER A 116 -0.61 -15.82 -6.79
CA SER A 116 -1.74 -16.40 -7.52
C SER A 116 -2.32 -17.61 -6.80
N GLU A 117 -1.51 -18.60 -6.43
CA GLU A 117 -1.96 -19.79 -5.68
C GLU A 117 -2.68 -19.42 -4.37
N SER A 118 -2.18 -18.43 -3.63
CA SER A 118 -2.82 -17.96 -2.40
C SER A 118 -4.19 -17.36 -2.67
N VAL A 119 -4.34 -16.55 -3.72
CA VAL A 119 -5.62 -15.98 -4.13
C VAL A 119 -6.58 -17.08 -4.62
N ASP A 120 -6.10 -18.03 -5.41
CA ASP A 120 -6.86 -19.18 -5.90
C ASP A 120 -7.44 -19.99 -4.73
N ARG A 121 -6.60 -20.30 -3.73
CA ARG A 121 -7.01 -21.03 -2.53
C ARG A 121 -8.07 -20.26 -1.74
N ILE A 122 -7.87 -18.97 -1.51
CA ILE A 122 -8.83 -18.12 -0.78
C ILE A 122 -10.18 -18.09 -1.49
N ILE A 123 -10.19 -17.92 -2.81
CA ILE A 123 -11.43 -17.95 -3.61
C ILE A 123 -12.08 -19.33 -3.52
N ALA A 124 -11.31 -20.42 -3.61
CA ALA A 124 -11.83 -21.79 -3.51
C ALA A 124 -12.44 -22.11 -2.15
N GLU A 125 -11.86 -21.61 -1.06
CA GLU A 125 -12.41 -21.76 0.31
C GLU A 125 -13.74 -21.02 0.48
N ALA A 126 -13.90 -19.86 -0.15
CA ALA A 126 -15.13 -19.08 -0.09
C ALA A 126 -16.21 -19.55 -1.08
N ALA A 127 -15.82 -20.21 -2.18
CA ALA A 127 -16.70 -20.55 -3.30
C ALA A 127 -17.99 -21.30 -2.92
N PRO A 128 -17.95 -22.35 -2.05
CA PRO A 128 -19.16 -23.07 -1.66
C PRO A 128 -20.17 -22.23 -0.87
N ASN A 129 -19.70 -21.18 -0.19
CA ASN A 129 -20.54 -20.31 0.64
C ASN A 129 -21.14 -19.12 -0.12
N GLY A 130 -20.57 -18.75 -1.28
CA GLY A 130 -20.99 -17.59 -2.07
C GLY A 130 -20.86 -16.25 -1.35
N ARG A 131 -20.03 -16.17 -0.31
CA ARG A 131 -19.82 -14.98 0.53
C ARG A 131 -18.43 -14.96 1.13
N MET A 132 -17.88 -13.77 1.33
CA MET A 132 -16.63 -13.55 2.06
C MET A 132 -16.56 -12.14 2.65
N ASP A 133 -15.71 -11.95 3.64
CA ASP A 133 -15.19 -10.63 4.03
C ASP A 133 -13.86 -10.42 3.32
N ILE A 134 -13.83 -9.60 2.26
CA ILE A 134 -12.62 -9.38 1.46
C ILE A 134 -11.45 -8.90 2.34
N VAL A 135 -11.71 -8.13 3.42
CA VAL A 135 -10.61 -7.66 4.28
C VAL A 135 -10.01 -8.81 5.07
N ALA A 136 -10.84 -9.59 5.76
CA ALA A 136 -10.39 -10.66 6.64
C ALA A 136 -9.91 -11.90 5.87
N ASP A 137 -10.58 -12.26 4.78
CA ASP A 137 -10.37 -13.52 4.07
C ASP A 137 -9.32 -13.40 2.96
N LEU A 138 -9.14 -12.21 2.37
CA LEU A 138 -8.21 -11.97 1.26
C LEU A 138 -7.14 -10.92 1.57
N ALA A 139 -7.56 -9.67 1.80
CA ALA A 139 -6.68 -8.52 1.78
C ALA A 139 -5.66 -8.52 2.92
N ARG A 140 -6.01 -9.06 4.09
CA ARG A 140 -5.09 -9.19 5.23
C ARG A 140 -4.16 -10.39 5.13
N PRO A 141 -4.64 -11.63 4.90
CA PRO A 141 -3.76 -12.79 4.87
C PRO A 141 -2.81 -12.82 3.67
N LEU A 142 -3.22 -12.30 2.50
CA LEU A 142 -2.39 -12.37 1.29
C LEU A 142 -1.05 -11.60 1.43
N PRO A 143 -1.03 -10.29 1.72
CA PRO A 143 0.23 -9.55 1.82
C PRO A 143 1.10 -10.00 2.98
N PHE A 144 0.48 -10.44 4.08
CA PHE A 144 1.19 -10.98 5.22
C PHE A 144 1.96 -12.26 4.86
N ALA A 145 1.31 -13.21 4.17
CA ALA A 145 1.97 -14.43 3.71
C ALA A 145 3.09 -14.12 2.72
N VAL A 146 2.88 -13.16 1.81
CA VAL A 146 3.85 -12.77 0.78
C VAL A 146 5.11 -12.16 1.37
N ILE A 147 4.99 -11.24 2.34
CA ILE A 147 6.17 -10.65 2.99
C ILE A 147 6.91 -11.68 3.85
N CYS A 148 6.19 -12.59 4.50
CA CYS A 148 6.80 -13.70 5.23
C CYS A 148 7.57 -14.63 4.30
N ASP A 149 7.01 -14.96 3.14
CA ASP A 149 7.66 -15.76 2.10
C ASP A 149 8.90 -15.07 1.53
N LEU A 150 8.85 -13.75 1.32
CA LEU A 150 10.01 -12.95 0.92
C LEU A 150 11.13 -13.03 1.96
N PHE A 151 10.77 -13.14 3.24
CA PHE A 151 11.69 -13.23 4.36
C PHE A 151 12.16 -14.66 4.68
N GLY A 152 11.52 -15.68 4.11
CA GLY A 152 11.77 -17.08 4.46
C GLY A 152 11.24 -17.44 5.85
N ILE A 153 10.21 -16.74 6.32
CA ILE A 153 9.57 -16.98 7.62
C ILE A 153 8.69 -18.25 7.52
N PRO A 154 8.90 -19.26 8.39
CA PRO A 154 8.08 -20.46 8.40
C PRO A 154 6.60 -20.16 8.65
N GLN A 155 5.71 -20.84 7.91
CA GLN A 155 4.25 -20.65 8.02
C GLN A 155 3.70 -20.80 9.44
N LYS A 156 4.29 -21.70 10.24
CA LYS A 156 3.90 -21.93 11.64
C LYS A 156 4.06 -20.69 12.54
N ASP A 157 4.92 -19.73 12.16
CA ASP A 157 5.22 -18.55 12.95
C ASP A 157 4.36 -17.33 12.52
N HIS A 158 3.58 -17.46 11.43
CA HIS A 158 2.82 -16.36 10.83
C HIS A 158 1.80 -15.75 11.82
N ALA A 159 1.06 -16.58 12.54
CA ALA A 159 0.02 -16.12 13.46
C ALA A 159 0.60 -15.27 14.62
N GLU A 160 1.76 -15.65 15.14
CA GLU A 160 2.44 -14.93 16.21
C GLU A 160 2.94 -13.57 15.72
N LEU A 161 3.62 -13.53 14.58
CA LEU A 161 4.09 -12.29 13.94
C LEU A 161 2.95 -11.34 13.56
N ALA A 162 1.81 -11.87 13.12
CA ALA A 162 0.62 -11.07 12.82
C ALA A 162 0.08 -10.41 14.10
N SER A 163 0.05 -11.15 15.22
CA SER A 163 -0.42 -10.61 16.51
C SER A 163 0.45 -9.46 17.04
N TRP A 164 1.75 -9.47 16.74
CA TRP A 164 2.65 -8.37 17.11
C TRP A 164 2.55 -7.18 16.16
N SER A 165 2.10 -7.37 14.92
CA SER A 165 2.09 -6.31 13.91
C SER A 165 0.99 -5.28 14.16
N GLU A 166 -0.20 -5.71 14.60
CA GLU A 166 -1.37 -4.84 14.78
C GLU A 166 -1.14 -3.73 15.84
N PRO A 167 -0.68 -4.02 17.08
CA PRO A 167 -0.41 -2.96 18.06
C PRO A 167 0.66 -1.97 17.60
N ILE A 168 1.68 -2.45 16.87
CA ILE A 168 2.74 -1.60 16.34
C ILE A 168 2.18 -0.68 15.23
N ALA A 169 1.38 -1.22 14.32
CA ALA A 169 0.73 -0.47 13.26
C ALA A 169 -0.20 0.62 13.83
N GLU A 170 -0.95 0.32 14.90
CA GLU A 170 -1.80 1.29 15.60
C GLU A 170 -0.98 2.47 16.15
N ALA A 171 0.18 2.19 16.78
CA ALA A 171 1.11 3.21 17.31
C ALA A 171 1.84 4.01 16.23
N ILE A 172 2.04 3.45 15.05
CA ILE A 172 2.57 4.19 13.89
C ILE A 172 1.48 5.05 13.26
N GLY A 173 0.25 4.54 13.17
CA GLY A 173 -0.90 5.23 12.59
C GLY A 173 -1.41 6.41 13.41
N ASN A 174 -1.17 6.39 14.73
CA ASN A 174 -1.68 7.37 15.68
C ASN A 174 -0.56 7.92 16.58
N SER A 175 -0.34 9.24 16.55
CA SER A 175 0.72 9.89 17.35
C SER A 175 0.35 10.16 18.80
N ARG A 176 -0.91 9.91 19.20
CA ARG A 176 -1.41 10.11 20.58
C ARG A 176 -2.21 8.90 21.01
N LEU A 177 -1.50 7.88 21.49
CA LEU A 177 -2.11 6.72 22.13
C LEU A 177 -2.04 6.82 23.66
N GLU A 178 -2.95 6.12 24.32
CA GLU A 178 -2.94 5.92 25.77
C GLU A 178 -1.72 5.10 26.21
N ALA A 179 -1.32 5.24 27.48
CA ALA A 179 -0.11 4.60 28.00
C ALA A 179 -0.11 3.07 27.83
N ASP A 180 -1.25 2.40 28.05
CA ASP A 180 -1.39 0.95 27.88
C ASP A 180 -1.14 0.50 26.44
N ARG A 181 -1.65 1.26 25.46
CA ARG A 181 -1.44 0.98 24.03
C ARG A 181 0.02 1.20 23.62
N ASN A 182 0.68 2.22 24.18
CA ASN A 182 2.11 2.41 23.97
C ASN A 182 2.93 1.25 24.56
N ARG A 183 2.57 0.75 25.75
CA ARG A 183 3.21 -0.44 26.35
C ARG A 183 3.04 -1.67 25.47
N GLU A 184 1.81 -1.92 25.01
CA GLU A 184 1.47 -3.04 24.13
C GLU A 184 2.33 -3.00 22.85
N ALA A 185 2.36 -1.86 22.15
CA ALA A 185 3.17 -1.69 20.94
C ALA A 185 4.68 -1.86 21.18
N SER A 186 5.20 -1.30 22.29
CA SER A 186 6.60 -1.49 22.70
C SER A 186 6.93 -2.95 23.02
N HIS A 187 6.01 -3.67 23.67
CA HIS A 187 6.17 -5.09 23.96
C HIS A 187 6.18 -5.92 22.68
N SER A 188 5.20 -5.73 21.81
CA SER A 188 5.12 -6.41 20.51
C SER A 188 6.35 -6.14 19.64
N MET A 189 6.86 -4.91 19.60
CA MET A 189 8.10 -4.59 18.89
C MET A 189 9.30 -5.35 19.48
N THR A 190 9.38 -5.45 20.80
CA THR A 190 10.45 -6.20 21.48
C THR A 190 10.42 -7.69 21.12
N GLN A 191 9.22 -8.29 21.10
CA GLN A 191 9.04 -9.69 20.70
C GLN A 191 9.43 -9.91 19.23
N MET A 192 8.98 -9.03 18.33
CA MET A 192 9.32 -9.09 16.91
C MET A 192 10.83 -8.98 16.65
N ILE A 193 11.52 -8.07 17.34
CA ILE A 193 12.99 -7.93 17.24
C ILE A 193 13.71 -9.18 17.77
N THR A 194 13.20 -9.77 18.86
CA THR A 194 13.74 -11.02 19.42
C THR A 194 13.59 -12.16 18.42
N TYR A 195 12.41 -12.31 17.82
CA TYR A 195 12.17 -13.31 16.78
C TYR A 195 13.11 -13.14 15.57
N PHE A 196 13.24 -11.93 15.03
CA PHE A 196 14.15 -11.71 13.90
C PHE A 196 15.60 -11.99 14.26
N ARG A 197 16.02 -11.71 15.50
CA ARG A 197 17.35 -12.08 15.97
C ARG A 197 17.55 -13.59 15.95
N GLU A 198 16.60 -14.34 16.50
CA GLU A 198 16.65 -15.81 16.50
C GLU A 198 16.64 -16.37 15.08
N LEU A 199 15.75 -15.90 14.22
CA LEU A 199 15.65 -16.31 12.82
C LEU A 199 16.95 -16.08 12.03
N LEU A 200 17.62 -14.95 12.28
CA LEU A 200 18.84 -14.59 11.55
C LEU A 200 20.12 -15.22 12.14
N THR A 201 20.08 -15.71 13.38
CA THR A 201 21.23 -16.32 14.07
C THR A 201 21.15 -17.84 14.16
N SER A 202 19.98 -18.45 13.97
CA SER A 202 19.79 -19.89 14.09
C SER A 202 20.46 -20.67 12.96
N ALA A 203 21.21 -21.72 13.33
CA ALA A 203 21.84 -22.63 12.37
C ALA A 203 20.82 -23.49 11.61
N ASP A 204 19.64 -23.71 12.20
CA ASP A 204 18.60 -24.62 11.68
C ASP A 204 17.57 -23.93 10.76
N SER A 205 17.65 -22.61 10.55
CA SER A 205 16.71 -21.96 9.64
C SER A 205 17.02 -22.33 8.18
N PRO A 206 15.98 -22.55 7.34
CA PRO A 206 16.17 -22.98 5.95
C PRO A 206 17.14 -22.07 5.19
N GLU A 207 18.06 -22.66 4.43
CA GLU A 207 18.90 -21.92 3.48
C GLU A 207 18.05 -21.45 2.31
N SER A 208 17.40 -20.30 2.42
CA SER A 208 16.82 -19.65 1.25
C SER A 208 17.92 -18.85 0.54
N SER A 209 18.22 -19.22 -0.71
CA SER A 209 19.11 -18.45 -1.60
C SER A 209 18.55 -17.07 -1.96
N HIS A 210 17.27 -16.83 -1.63
CA HIS A 210 16.53 -15.59 -1.82
C HIS A 210 15.80 -15.22 -0.52
N GLY A 211 15.95 -13.98 -0.04
CA GLY A 211 15.31 -13.47 1.19
C GLY A 211 16.28 -12.87 2.21
N LEU A 212 15.80 -12.55 3.42
CA LEU A 212 16.60 -11.87 4.46
C LEU A 212 17.88 -12.63 4.85
N ARG A 213 17.90 -13.96 4.83
CA ARG A 213 19.13 -14.74 5.07
C ARG A 213 20.17 -14.60 3.95
N GLY A 214 19.73 -14.47 2.70
CA GLY A 214 20.60 -14.11 1.58
C GLY A 214 21.22 -12.71 1.75
N LEU A 215 20.52 -11.81 2.45
CA LEU A 215 21.03 -10.48 2.82
C LEU A 215 22.03 -10.53 3.99
N THR A 216 21.80 -11.38 4.99
CA THR A 216 22.72 -11.53 6.13
C THR A 216 23.98 -12.32 5.77
N THR A 217 23.89 -13.36 4.94
CA THR A 217 25.06 -14.14 4.50
C THR A 217 26.01 -13.31 3.65
N ALA A 218 25.50 -12.40 2.81
CA ALA A 218 26.32 -11.42 2.09
C ALA A 218 27.05 -10.43 3.03
N LYS A 219 26.68 -10.40 4.31
CA LYS A 219 27.19 -9.49 5.35
C LYS A 219 27.69 -10.22 6.60
N ALA A 220 27.92 -11.54 6.55
CA ALA A 220 28.23 -12.41 7.70
C ALA A 220 29.48 -12.03 8.54
N ALA A 221 30.09 -10.87 8.28
CA ALA A 221 31.11 -10.24 9.11
C ALA A 221 30.59 -9.12 10.05
N THR A 222 29.30 -8.76 10.08
CA THR A 222 28.82 -7.58 10.83
C THR A 222 28.38 -7.87 12.27
N SER A 223 29.33 -7.86 13.22
CA SER A 223 29.03 -7.57 14.63
C SER A 223 28.88 -6.04 14.84
N GLY A 224 27.99 -5.58 15.73
CA GLY A 224 27.83 -4.16 16.08
C GLY A 224 26.51 -3.50 15.65
N GLN A 225 26.52 -2.16 15.52
CA GLN A 225 25.33 -1.32 15.27
C GLN A 225 24.54 -1.70 14.00
N ASP A 226 25.24 -2.16 12.96
CA ASP A 226 24.63 -2.60 11.68
C ASP A 226 23.62 -3.75 11.85
N PHE A 227 23.77 -4.60 12.87
CA PHE A 227 22.86 -5.73 13.08
C PHE A 227 21.54 -5.31 13.74
N GLU A 228 21.58 -4.41 14.73
CA GLU A 228 20.36 -3.86 15.35
C GLU A 228 19.56 -3.06 14.33
N GLU A 229 20.24 -2.27 13.49
CA GLU A 229 19.61 -1.56 12.37
C GLU A 229 18.99 -2.53 11.37
N LEU A 230 19.64 -3.64 11.05
CA LEU A 230 19.05 -4.67 10.20
C LEU A 230 17.76 -5.22 10.81
N LEU A 231 17.78 -5.62 12.09
CA LEU A 231 16.59 -6.12 12.79
C LEU A 231 15.44 -5.11 12.80
N ALA A 232 15.75 -3.85 13.12
CA ALA A 232 14.78 -2.75 13.11
C ALA A 232 14.12 -2.59 11.74
N ASN A 233 14.91 -2.74 10.67
CA ASN A 233 14.40 -2.63 9.31
C ASN A 233 13.70 -3.90 8.80
N CYS A 234 14.02 -5.09 9.29
CA CYS A 234 13.20 -6.29 9.08
C CYS A 234 11.80 -6.08 9.67
N ALA A 235 11.72 -5.55 10.89
CA ALA A 235 10.44 -5.19 11.53
C ALA A 235 9.69 -4.12 10.71
N LEU A 236 10.38 -3.06 10.25
CA LEU A 236 9.79 -2.03 9.37
C LEU A 236 9.10 -2.67 8.16
N LEU A 237 9.80 -3.55 7.45
CA LEU A 237 9.30 -4.14 6.23
C LEU A 237 8.17 -5.12 6.45
N LEU A 238 8.24 -5.92 7.52
CA LEU A 238 7.15 -6.81 7.87
C LEU A 238 5.88 -5.99 8.04
N ILE A 239 5.90 -4.97 8.91
CA ILE A 239 4.72 -4.14 9.23
C ILE A 239 4.27 -3.31 8.03
N ALA A 240 5.19 -2.55 7.41
CA ALA A 240 4.84 -1.65 6.32
C ALA A 240 4.41 -2.39 5.04
N GLY A 241 4.90 -3.62 4.84
CA GLY A 241 4.65 -4.42 3.65
C GLY A 241 3.23 -5.00 3.58
N HIS A 242 2.63 -5.38 4.71
CA HIS A 242 1.31 -6.02 4.70
C HIS A 242 0.15 -5.06 5.00
N GLU A 243 0.27 -4.17 5.99
CA GLU A 243 -0.85 -3.32 6.41
C GLU A 243 -1.31 -2.39 5.27
N THR A 244 -0.37 -1.74 4.60
CA THR A 244 -0.68 -0.80 3.52
C THR A 244 -1.27 -1.50 2.29
N THR A 245 -0.78 -2.69 1.96
CA THR A 245 -1.31 -3.50 0.85
C THR A 245 -2.68 -4.09 1.18
N THR A 246 -2.92 -4.44 2.45
CA THR A 246 -4.25 -4.84 2.95
C THR A 246 -5.27 -3.73 2.69
N HIS A 247 -4.94 -2.50 3.07
CA HIS A 247 -5.80 -1.36 2.83
C HIS A 247 -5.96 -1.07 1.34
N PHE A 248 -4.90 -1.21 0.55
CA PHE A 248 -4.99 -1.02 -0.90
C PHE A 248 -6.01 -1.98 -1.52
N ILE A 249 -5.86 -3.29 -1.31
CA ILE A 249 -6.75 -4.29 -1.90
C ILE A 249 -8.19 -4.05 -1.43
N GLY A 250 -8.41 -3.80 -0.13
CA GLY A 250 -9.73 -3.50 0.41
C GLY A 250 -10.37 -2.25 -0.19
N ASN A 251 -9.64 -1.13 -0.23
CA ASN A 251 -10.14 0.14 -0.78
C ASN A 251 -10.41 0.03 -2.29
N ALA A 252 -9.52 -0.64 -3.02
CA ALA A 252 -9.66 -0.86 -4.46
C ALA A 252 -10.90 -1.70 -4.79
N MET A 253 -11.11 -2.81 -4.08
CA MET A 253 -12.32 -3.62 -4.24
C MET A 253 -13.57 -2.85 -3.88
N TYR A 254 -13.56 -2.09 -2.78
CA TYR A 254 -14.69 -1.24 -2.41
C TYR A 254 -15.01 -0.20 -3.48
N ALA A 255 -13.99 0.47 -4.03
CA ALA A 255 -14.16 1.44 -5.12
C ALA A 255 -14.77 0.78 -6.37
N LEU A 256 -14.24 -0.37 -6.81
CA LEU A 256 -14.75 -1.10 -7.98
C LEU A 256 -16.20 -1.58 -7.79
N LEU A 257 -16.55 -2.08 -6.59
CA LEU A 257 -17.91 -2.52 -6.27
C LEU A 257 -18.94 -1.38 -6.28
N HIS A 258 -18.50 -0.14 -6.03
CA HIS A 258 -19.34 1.06 -6.08
C HIS A 258 -19.31 1.77 -7.45
N HIS A 259 -18.46 1.31 -8.38
CA HIS A 259 -18.34 1.84 -9.74
C HIS A 259 -18.40 0.69 -10.74
N PRO A 260 -19.58 0.05 -10.94
CA PRO A 260 -19.70 -1.16 -11.74
C PRO A 260 -19.19 -1.00 -13.18
N HIS A 261 -19.36 0.19 -13.78
CA HIS A 261 -18.80 0.47 -15.11
C HIS A 261 -17.28 0.37 -15.15
N ALA A 262 -16.58 0.79 -14.09
CA ALA A 262 -15.13 0.66 -14.00
C ALA A 262 -14.72 -0.82 -13.79
N ALA A 263 -15.49 -1.57 -12.99
CA ALA A 263 -15.27 -3.01 -12.85
C ALA A 263 -15.47 -3.76 -14.18
N ASP A 264 -16.52 -3.45 -14.94
CA ASP A 264 -16.81 -4.05 -16.23
C ASP A 264 -15.76 -3.71 -17.29
N GLU A 265 -15.23 -2.49 -17.25
CA GLU A 265 -14.11 -2.10 -18.10
C GLU A 265 -12.87 -2.97 -17.85
N LEU A 266 -12.52 -3.23 -16.59
CA LEU A 266 -11.37 -4.11 -16.27
C LEU A 266 -11.63 -5.58 -16.63
N ARG A 267 -12.88 -6.05 -16.55
CA ARG A 267 -13.24 -7.40 -16.99
C ARG A 267 -13.09 -7.57 -18.50
N THR A 268 -13.49 -6.56 -19.27
CA THR A 268 -13.44 -6.58 -20.74
C THR A 268 -12.07 -6.22 -21.31
N HIS A 269 -11.27 -5.45 -20.56
CA HIS A 269 -9.93 -5.01 -20.91
C HIS A 269 -8.92 -5.30 -19.77
N PRO A 270 -8.60 -6.58 -19.51
CA PRO A 270 -7.68 -6.95 -18.43
C PRO A 270 -6.26 -6.38 -18.61
N ASP A 271 -5.87 -6.01 -19.83
CA ASP A 271 -4.62 -5.32 -20.13
C ASP A 271 -4.50 -3.94 -19.47
N LEU A 272 -5.62 -3.36 -19.02
CA LEU A 272 -5.64 -2.11 -18.24
C LEU A 272 -5.25 -2.29 -16.78
N MET A 273 -5.16 -3.52 -16.25
CA MET A 273 -4.93 -3.78 -14.83
C MET A 273 -3.71 -3.04 -14.25
N PRO A 274 -2.53 -2.98 -14.92
CA PRO A 274 -1.40 -2.20 -14.42
C PRO A 274 -1.69 -0.70 -14.29
N ALA A 275 -2.50 -0.15 -15.20
CA ALA A 275 -2.93 1.25 -15.13
C ALA A 275 -3.99 1.47 -14.05
N ALA A 276 -4.88 0.50 -13.91
CA ALA A 276 -5.94 0.50 -12.90
C ALA A 276 -5.38 0.51 -11.48
N VAL A 277 -4.34 -0.27 -11.21
CA VAL A 277 -3.63 -0.27 -9.93
C VAL A 277 -3.15 1.14 -9.56
N GLU A 278 -2.52 1.87 -10.50
CA GLU A 278 -2.07 3.24 -10.24
C GLU A 278 -3.25 4.20 -9.97
N GLU A 279 -4.32 4.09 -10.76
CA GLU A 279 -5.49 4.93 -10.57
C GLU A 279 -6.21 4.64 -9.26
N LEU A 280 -6.32 3.37 -8.84
CA LEU A 280 -6.95 2.97 -7.58
C LEU A 280 -6.11 3.43 -6.38
N LEU A 281 -4.78 3.35 -6.46
CA LEU A 281 -3.86 3.91 -5.44
C LEU A 281 -3.96 5.44 -5.33
N ARG A 282 -4.09 6.14 -6.46
CA ARG A 282 -4.36 7.59 -6.47
C ARG A 282 -5.73 7.88 -5.88
N TYR A 283 -6.76 7.17 -6.32
CA TYR A 283 -8.15 7.43 -6.00
C TYR A 283 -8.43 7.26 -4.51
N ASP A 284 -7.98 6.16 -3.90
CA ASP A 284 -8.16 5.93 -2.46
C ASP A 284 -6.88 5.41 -1.79
N SER A 285 -5.96 6.34 -1.48
CA SER A 285 -4.62 6.01 -1.02
C SER A 285 -4.60 5.32 0.35
N PRO A 286 -3.91 4.18 0.51
CA PRO A 286 -3.75 3.52 1.81
C PRO A 286 -3.05 4.40 2.86
N VAL A 287 -2.01 5.12 2.42
CA VAL A 287 -1.25 6.06 3.24
C VAL A 287 -1.74 7.47 2.93
N GLN A 288 -2.27 8.13 3.96
CA GLN A 288 -2.94 9.42 3.85
C GLN A 288 -2.00 10.59 4.09
N LEU A 289 -0.96 10.43 4.91
CA LEU A 289 0.00 11.49 5.16
C LEU A 289 1.44 11.00 5.35
N MET A 290 2.39 11.92 5.18
CA MET A 290 3.78 11.76 5.61
C MET A 290 4.13 12.88 6.58
N LEU A 291 4.92 12.57 7.61
CA LEU A 291 5.41 13.56 8.56
C LEU A 291 6.81 14.03 8.14
N ARG A 292 7.03 15.34 8.23
CA ARG A 292 8.35 15.98 8.13
C ARG A 292 8.56 16.98 9.26
N ARG A 293 9.82 17.27 9.58
CA ARG A 293 10.22 18.30 10.55
C ARG A 293 11.21 19.27 9.93
N ALA A 294 10.99 20.56 10.10
CA ALA A 294 11.93 21.59 9.67
C ALA A 294 13.26 21.49 10.43
N LYS A 295 14.38 21.42 9.71
CA LYS A 295 15.74 21.38 10.29
C LYS A 295 16.29 22.77 10.64
N HIS A 296 15.72 23.80 10.03
CA HIS A 296 16.01 25.22 10.17
C HIS A 296 14.81 25.97 9.59
N ASP A 297 14.73 27.27 9.84
CA ASP A 297 13.72 28.13 9.23
C ASP A 297 13.75 28.04 7.69
N LEU A 298 12.60 27.84 7.06
CA LEU A 298 12.49 27.75 5.60
C LEU A 298 11.17 28.33 5.07
N GLU A 299 11.15 28.68 3.79
CA GLU A 299 9.92 29.01 3.07
C GLU A 299 9.35 27.76 2.39
N LEU A 300 8.07 27.48 2.60
CA LEU A 300 7.34 26.39 1.98
C LEU A 300 5.98 26.88 1.46
N ALA A 301 5.77 26.80 0.15
CA ALA A 301 4.54 27.28 -0.52
C ALA A 301 4.15 28.72 -0.13
N GLY A 302 5.15 29.61 0.04
CA GLY A 302 4.94 31.01 0.41
C GLY A 302 4.73 31.27 1.91
N HIS A 303 4.92 30.26 2.76
CA HIS A 303 4.82 30.37 4.20
C HIS A 303 6.15 30.10 4.90
N HIS A 304 6.44 30.90 5.92
CA HIS A 304 7.57 30.71 6.81
C HIS A 304 7.33 29.56 7.79
N VAL A 305 8.14 28.52 7.71
CA VAL A 305 8.14 27.36 8.61
C VAL A 305 9.36 27.45 9.51
N GLU A 306 9.15 27.57 10.82
CA GLU A 306 10.24 27.72 11.80
C GLU A 306 10.94 26.38 12.07
N GLU A 307 12.20 26.43 12.50
CA GLU A 307 12.96 25.27 12.94
C GLU A 307 12.18 24.41 13.95
N GLY A 308 12.20 23.09 13.73
CA GLY A 308 11.57 22.12 14.60
C GLY A 308 10.06 21.99 14.43
N GLN A 309 9.40 22.87 13.67
CA GLN A 309 7.98 22.72 13.36
C GLN A 309 7.71 21.49 12.50
N THR A 310 6.57 20.87 12.73
CA THR A 310 6.11 19.69 11.97
C THR A 310 5.34 20.14 10.73
N VAL A 311 5.57 19.44 9.62
CA VAL A 311 4.82 19.56 8.38
C VAL A 311 4.21 18.20 8.04
N LEU A 312 2.88 18.12 8.02
CA LEU A 312 2.12 16.95 7.60
C LEU A 312 1.78 17.08 6.12
N LEU A 313 2.25 16.13 5.31
CA LEU A 313 2.06 16.10 3.87
C LEU A 313 0.89 15.17 3.56
N LEU A 314 -0.29 15.70 3.21
CA LEU A 314 -1.48 14.89 2.98
C LEU A 314 -1.47 14.29 1.57
N CYS A 315 -0.86 13.12 1.43
CA CYS A 315 -0.81 12.34 0.19
C CYS A 315 -2.21 12.11 -0.41
N GLY A 316 -3.20 11.75 0.42
CA GLY A 316 -4.57 11.51 -0.06
C GLY A 316 -5.22 12.78 -0.61
N ALA A 317 -4.98 13.94 0.02
CA ALA A 317 -5.44 15.23 -0.48
C ALA A 317 -4.72 15.62 -1.78
N ALA A 318 -3.39 15.47 -1.84
CA ALA A 318 -2.60 15.74 -3.04
C ALA A 318 -3.03 14.87 -4.23
N ASN A 319 -3.41 13.61 -3.99
CA ASN A 319 -3.91 12.71 -5.03
C ASN A 319 -5.32 13.06 -5.54
N ARG A 320 -6.03 13.95 -4.83
CA ARG A 320 -7.30 14.54 -5.23
C ARG A 320 -7.17 16.02 -5.60
N ASP A 321 -5.98 16.50 -5.94
CA ASP A 321 -5.78 17.89 -6.35
C ASP A 321 -6.24 18.11 -7.79
N ALA A 322 -7.29 18.93 -7.97
CA ALA A 322 -7.87 19.24 -9.27
C ALA A 322 -6.95 20.07 -10.18
N THR A 323 -5.91 20.71 -9.63
CA THR A 323 -4.90 21.43 -10.41
C THR A 323 -3.96 20.47 -11.17
N VAL A 324 -3.85 19.22 -10.72
CA VAL A 324 -2.95 18.20 -11.27
C VAL A 324 -3.71 17.01 -11.88
N PHE A 325 -4.85 16.64 -11.31
CA PHE A 325 -5.71 15.56 -11.77
C PHE A 325 -7.08 16.09 -12.14
N SER A 326 -7.39 16.14 -13.44
CA SER A 326 -8.73 16.52 -13.92
C SER A 326 -9.79 15.56 -13.37
N GLU A 327 -10.91 16.10 -12.88
CA GLU A 327 -12.00 15.30 -12.29
C GLU A 327 -11.46 14.26 -11.29
N PRO A 328 -10.79 14.69 -10.20
CA PRO A 328 -10.01 13.79 -9.35
C PRO A 328 -10.88 12.74 -8.62
N GLY A 329 -12.19 12.96 -8.57
CA GLY A 329 -13.20 12.05 -8.01
C GLY A 329 -13.77 11.03 -8.99
N VAL A 330 -13.26 10.96 -10.23
CA VAL A 330 -13.63 9.93 -11.21
C VAL A 330 -12.52 8.90 -11.30
N LEU A 331 -12.88 7.61 -11.34
CA LEU A 331 -11.98 6.52 -11.68
C LEU A 331 -11.76 6.51 -13.19
N ASP A 332 -10.54 6.83 -13.63
CA ASP A 332 -10.12 6.80 -15.03
C ASP A 332 -8.82 6.02 -15.19
N PHE A 333 -8.91 4.79 -15.70
CA PHE A 333 -7.73 3.92 -15.90
C PHE A 333 -6.85 4.35 -17.07
N ARG A 334 -7.33 5.27 -17.94
CA ARG A 334 -6.56 5.81 -19.06
C ARG A 334 -5.96 7.18 -18.74
N ARG A 335 -6.08 7.65 -17.49
CA ARG A 335 -5.49 8.91 -17.04
C ARG A 335 -4.01 8.99 -17.42
N PRO A 336 -3.58 10.05 -18.14
CA PRO A 336 -2.21 10.16 -18.63
C PRO A 336 -1.21 10.45 -17.50
N ASN A 337 -1.61 11.24 -16.51
CA ASN A 337 -0.79 11.53 -15.34
C ASN A 337 -1.00 10.48 -14.25
N ARG A 338 0.03 9.67 -13.99
CA ARG A 338 0.04 8.63 -12.94
C ARG A 338 0.99 8.95 -11.79
N ARG A 339 1.46 10.20 -11.67
CA ARG A 339 2.42 10.60 -10.64
C ARG A 339 1.72 10.83 -9.30
N HIS A 340 1.07 9.82 -8.75
CA HIS A 340 0.41 9.92 -7.45
C HIS A 340 1.39 9.82 -6.28
N MET A 341 0.96 10.25 -5.09
CA MET A 341 1.71 10.29 -3.84
C MET A 341 1.48 9.06 -2.93
N ALA A 342 0.70 8.06 -3.36
CA ALA A 342 0.41 6.87 -2.53
C ALA A 342 1.67 6.07 -2.12
N PHE A 343 2.76 6.17 -2.90
CA PHE A 343 4.07 5.58 -2.59
C PHE A 343 5.09 6.59 -2.04
N GLY A 344 4.63 7.79 -1.65
CA GLY A 344 5.50 8.91 -1.32
C GLY A 344 6.28 9.43 -2.53
N HIS A 345 7.26 10.28 -2.26
CA HIS A 345 8.10 10.87 -3.31
C HIS A 345 9.50 11.21 -2.78
N GLY A 346 10.48 11.32 -3.68
CA GLY A 346 11.87 11.66 -3.32
C GLY A 346 12.65 10.49 -2.71
N PRO A 347 13.64 10.77 -1.83
CA PRO A 347 14.52 9.74 -1.27
C PRO A 347 13.77 8.59 -0.58
N HIS A 348 12.65 8.89 0.07
CA HIS A 348 11.82 7.92 0.80
C HIS A 348 10.73 7.26 -0.05
N THR A 349 10.82 7.30 -1.38
CA THR A 349 9.88 6.57 -2.26
C THR A 349 9.80 5.10 -1.84
N CYS A 350 8.58 4.58 -1.73
CA CYS A 350 8.29 3.24 -1.17
C CYS A 350 9.19 2.17 -1.78
N LEU A 351 9.88 1.41 -0.92
CA LEU A 351 10.76 0.32 -1.37
C LEU A 351 9.95 -0.84 -1.97
N GLY A 352 8.78 -1.13 -1.40
CA GLY A 352 7.90 -2.23 -1.79
C GLY A 352 6.93 -1.93 -2.91
N LEU A 353 7.03 -0.78 -3.61
CA LEU A 353 6.03 -0.35 -4.60
C LEU A 353 5.77 -1.40 -5.68
N SER A 354 6.80 -2.10 -6.16
CA SER A 354 6.64 -3.13 -7.20
C SER A 354 5.91 -4.37 -6.68
N LEU A 355 6.10 -4.70 -5.40
CA LEU A 355 5.44 -5.83 -4.77
C LEU A 355 3.96 -5.50 -4.51
N ALA A 356 3.65 -4.34 -3.95
CA ALA A 356 2.27 -3.89 -3.74
C ALA A 356 1.47 -3.83 -5.05
N ARG A 357 2.10 -3.37 -6.14
CA ARG A 357 1.50 -3.38 -7.49
C ARG A 357 1.21 -4.80 -7.98
N LEU A 358 2.16 -5.71 -7.80
CA LEU A 358 2.04 -7.10 -8.21
C LEU A 358 0.89 -7.79 -7.46
N GLU A 359 0.85 -7.66 -6.13
CA GLU A 359 -0.19 -8.24 -5.29
C GLU A 359 -1.57 -7.68 -5.63
N GLY A 360 -1.70 -6.36 -5.73
CA GLY A 360 -2.96 -5.72 -6.10
C GLY A 360 -3.43 -6.14 -7.48
N ALA A 361 -2.56 -6.16 -8.49
CA ALA A 361 -2.95 -6.60 -9.83
C ALA A 361 -3.50 -8.03 -9.84
N ILE A 362 -2.80 -8.97 -9.21
CA ILE A 362 -3.22 -10.38 -9.17
C ILE A 362 -4.52 -10.54 -8.39
N ALA A 363 -4.63 -9.92 -7.22
CA ALA A 363 -5.83 -10.03 -6.38
C ALA A 363 -7.06 -9.43 -7.08
N LEU A 364 -6.94 -8.20 -7.62
CA LEU A 364 -8.04 -7.52 -8.30
C LEU A 364 -8.48 -8.26 -9.57
N GLU A 365 -7.54 -8.69 -10.40
CA GLU A 365 -7.84 -9.45 -11.62
C GLU A 365 -8.57 -10.76 -11.30
N ALA A 366 -8.07 -11.53 -10.34
CA ALA A 366 -8.69 -12.80 -9.97
C ALA A 366 -10.10 -12.60 -9.39
N MET A 367 -10.30 -11.61 -8.53
CA MET A 367 -11.62 -11.31 -7.96
C MET A 367 -12.62 -10.88 -9.03
N LEU A 368 -12.21 -10.05 -9.99
CA LEU A 368 -13.10 -9.57 -11.06
C LEU A 368 -13.46 -10.64 -12.10
N THR A 369 -12.50 -11.49 -12.45
CA THR A 369 -12.65 -12.49 -13.52
C THR A 369 -13.29 -13.79 -13.05
N ARG A 370 -13.00 -14.23 -11.81
CA ARG A 370 -13.50 -15.50 -11.28
C ARG A 370 -14.81 -15.35 -10.51
N LEU A 371 -15.10 -14.15 -10.01
CA LEU A 371 -16.35 -13.82 -9.32
C LEU A 371 -17.06 -12.71 -10.12
N PRO A 372 -17.57 -12.99 -11.33
CA PRO A 372 -18.11 -11.95 -12.21
C PRO A 372 -19.37 -11.25 -11.65
N ASP A 373 -20.13 -11.93 -10.79
CA ASP A 373 -21.33 -11.39 -10.13
C ASP A 373 -21.09 -10.91 -8.68
N LEU A 374 -19.82 -10.70 -8.32
CA LEU A 374 -19.41 -10.18 -7.01
C LEU A 374 -20.07 -8.83 -6.74
N ARG A 375 -20.76 -8.75 -5.60
CA ARG A 375 -21.49 -7.54 -5.17
C ARG A 375 -21.28 -7.26 -3.70
N TYR A 376 -21.24 -5.98 -3.36
CA TYR A 376 -21.21 -5.52 -1.98
C TYR A 376 -22.55 -5.84 -1.29
N VAL A 377 -22.50 -6.44 -0.10
CA VAL A 377 -23.68 -6.74 0.73
C VAL A 377 -23.55 -6.20 2.15
N GLY A 378 -22.50 -5.41 2.42
CA GLY A 378 -22.34 -4.72 3.69
C GLY A 378 -23.27 -3.51 3.84
N GLY A 379 -23.37 -3.01 5.07
CA GLY A 379 -24.05 -1.75 5.37
C GLY A 379 -23.15 -0.54 5.13
N GLU A 380 -23.17 0.43 6.03
CA GLU A 380 -22.23 1.56 5.97
C GLU A 380 -20.78 1.08 6.16
N PRO A 381 -19.82 1.59 5.36
CA PRO A 381 -18.42 1.17 5.44
C PRO A 381 -17.81 1.56 6.79
N GLN A 382 -17.13 0.60 7.43
CA GLN A 382 -16.42 0.84 8.68
C GLN A 382 -14.94 1.07 8.41
N TRP A 383 -14.51 2.31 8.53
CA TRP A 383 -13.11 2.70 8.33
C TRP A 383 -12.29 2.52 9.61
N GLN A 384 -11.00 2.22 9.44
CA GLN A 384 -10.05 2.28 10.55
C GLN A 384 -9.95 3.69 11.12
N ARG A 385 -9.72 3.78 12.44
CA ARG A 385 -9.53 5.06 13.14
C ARG A 385 -8.05 5.43 13.11
N SER A 386 -7.62 6.02 12.00
CA SER A 386 -6.23 6.44 11.80
C SER A 386 -6.19 7.71 10.96
N LEU A 387 -5.23 8.60 11.24
CA LEU A 387 -4.92 9.74 10.36
C LEU A 387 -3.91 9.37 9.28
N ASN A 388 -3.04 8.41 9.58
CA ASN A 388 -1.97 8.02 8.67
C ASN A 388 -2.43 6.99 7.64
N PHE A 389 -3.34 6.11 8.05
CA PHE A 389 -3.82 5.01 7.23
C PHE A 389 -5.31 5.14 6.97
N ARG A 390 -5.72 4.77 5.77
CA ARG A 390 -7.12 4.63 5.38
C ARG A 390 -7.34 3.23 4.85
N GLY A 391 -8.12 2.45 5.59
CA GLY A 391 -8.51 1.10 5.22
C GLY A 391 -9.86 0.73 5.80
N LEU A 392 -10.56 -0.16 5.12
CA LEU A 392 -11.77 -0.78 5.63
C LEU A 392 -11.43 -1.79 6.72
N ARG A 393 -12.28 -1.86 7.76
CA ARG A 393 -12.23 -2.93 8.77
C ARG A 393 -12.81 -4.24 8.26
N ARG A 394 -13.79 -4.14 7.36
CA ARG A 394 -14.57 -5.25 6.80
C ARG A 394 -15.13 -4.86 5.44
N LEU A 395 -15.20 -5.81 4.52
CA LEU A 395 -15.81 -5.63 3.20
C LEU A 395 -16.62 -6.90 2.83
N ASP A 396 -17.87 -6.92 3.29
CA ASP A 396 -18.79 -8.03 3.06
C ASP A 396 -19.28 -8.08 1.61
N VAL A 397 -19.06 -9.20 0.95
CA VAL A 397 -19.49 -9.44 -0.43
C VAL A 397 -20.22 -10.77 -0.57
N ALA A 398 -21.08 -10.84 -1.59
CA ALA A 398 -21.72 -12.06 -2.04
C ALA A 398 -21.51 -12.27 -3.54
N PHE A 399 -21.55 -13.53 -3.96
CA PHE A 399 -21.41 -13.98 -5.35
C PHE A 399 -22.11 -15.34 -5.49
N THR A 400 -22.32 -15.79 -6.72
CA THR A 400 -22.98 -17.08 -6.97
C THR A 400 -22.11 -18.23 -6.45
N PRO A 401 -22.59 -19.11 -5.55
CA PRO A 401 -21.79 -20.24 -5.07
C PRO A 401 -21.44 -21.22 -6.19
N PHE A 402 -20.25 -21.80 -6.13
CA PHE A 402 -19.81 -22.85 -7.05
C PHE A 402 -18.81 -23.80 -6.38
N ASN A 403 -18.66 -25.01 -6.93
CA ASN A 403 -17.71 -26.00 -6.46
C ASN A 403 -16.57 -26.17 -7.48
N PHE A 404 -15.33 -26.23 -6.99
CA PHE A 404 -14.19 -26.64 -7.79
C PHE A 404 -14.12 -28.17 -7.84
N GLU A 405 -14.93 -28.84 -8.66
CA GLU A 405 -14.69 -30.26 -8.96
C GLU A 405 -13.64 -30.39 -10.06
N GLN A 406 -12.47 -30.96 -9.73
CA GLN A 406 -11.39 -31.32 -10.67
C GLN A 406 -10.93 -30.20 -11.64
N GLY A 407 -10.68 -28.99 -11.13
CA GLY A 407 -9.90 -27.97 -11.88
C GLY A 407 -10.60 -27.36 -13.11
N ARG A 408 -11.92 -27.53 -13.25
CA ARG A 408 -12.74 -26.73 -14.17
C ARG A 408 -13.97 -26.20 -13.42
N MET A 409 -14.35 -24.96 -13.69
CA MET A 409 -15.63 -24.40 -13.28
C MET A 409 -16.76 -25.32 -13.80
N THR A 410 -17.36 -26.12 -12.92
CA THR A 410 -18.61 -26.81 -13.22
C THR A 410 -19.74 -25.94 -12.67
N GLY A 411 -20.14 -24.97 -13.48
CA GLY A 411 -21.34 -24.16 -13.28
C GLY A 411 -22.07 -24.04 -14.60
N ASP A 412 -23.25 -24.65 -14.66
CA ASP A 412 -24.17 -24.73 -15.80
C ASP A 412 -24.44 -23.32 -16.39
N SER A 413 -23.64 -22.91 -17.39
CA SER A 413 -23.93 -21.76 -18.25
C SER A 413 -23.05 -21.79 -19.49
N SER A 414 -23.69 -21.45 -20.61
CA SER A 414 -23.27 -21.45 -22.02
C SER A 414 -22.05 -20.57 -22.37
N TRP A 415 -20.94 -20.68 -21.64
CA TRP A 415 -19.78 -19.80 -21.84
C TRP A 415 -18.79 -20.33 -22.89
N GLU A 416 -18.60 -21.65 -23.00
CA GLU A 416 -17.65 -22.26 -23.96
C GLU A 416 -18.07 -22.11 -25.44
N ASP A 417 -19.36 -22.00 -25.74
CA ASP A 417 -19.83 -21.94 -27.15
C ASP A 417 -19.63 -20.57 -27.82
N SER A 418 -19.56 -19.48 -27.03
CA SER A 418 -19.46 -18.11 -27.59
C SER A 418 -18.07 -17.72 -28.10
N HIS A 419 -17.03 -18.46 -27.72
CA HIS A 419 -15.65 -18.21 -28.16
C HIS A 419 -15.17 -19.11 -29.32
N GLN A 420 -15.93 -20.15 -29.68
CA GLN A 420 -15.62 -20.99 -30.84
C GLN A 420 -16.19 -20.46 -32.17
N GLU A 421 -17.35 -19.79 -32.17
CA GLU A 421 -17.90 -19.22 -33.42
C GLU A 421 -17.15 -17.97 -33.93
N SER A 422 -16.51 -17.22 -33.02
CA SER A 422 -15.76 -16.00 -33.39
C SER A 422 -14.41 -16.29 -34.07
N SER A 423 -13.88 -17.51 -33.91
CA SER A 423 -12.57 -17.91 -34.45
C SER A 423 -12.66 -18.67 -35.78
N GLN A 424 -13.83 -19.17 -36.17
CA GLN A 424 -14.04 -19.85 -37.46
C GLN A 424 -14.42 -18.90 -38.61
N LEU A 425 -14.90 -17.69 -38.32
CA LEU A 425 -15.25 -16.68 -39.34
C LEU A 425 -14.06 -15.81 -39.80
N ALA A 426 -12.88 -15.94 -39.20
CA ALA A 426 -11.71 -15.09 -39.51
C ALA A 426 -10.63 -15.75 -40.41
N VAL A 427 -10.83 -17.01 -40.85
CA VAL A 427 -9.80 -17.78 -41.60
C VAL A 427 -10.09 -17.90 -43.11
N HIS A 428 -11.25 -17.45 -43.60
CA HIS A 428 -11.56 -17.44 -45.03
C HIS A 428 -11.82 -16.02 -45.55
N GLU A 429 -10.76 -15.20 -45.66
CA GLU A 429 -10.70 -14.09 -46.64
C GLU A 429 -9.31 -13.41 -46.64
N ARG A 430 -8.28 -14.09 -47.14
CA ARG A 430 -7.07 -13.42 -47.69
C ARG A 430 -6.58 -14.18 -48.92
N GLY A 431 -7.26 -13.95 -50.04
CA GLY A 431 -6.84 -14.42 -51.36
C GLY A 431 -6.59 -13.24 -52.30
N GLY A 432 -5.31 -12.94 -52.54
CA GLY A 432 -4.79 -12.39 -53.80
C GLY A 432 -5.10 -10.95 -54.19
N CYS A 433 -4.08 -10.10 -54.24
CA CYS A 433 -4.07 -8.91 -55.10
C CYS A 433 -2.81 -8.95 -55.99
N PRO A 434 -2.93 -8.85 -57.32
CA PRO A 434 -1.79 -8.92 -58.23
C PRO A 434 -1.15 -7.54 -58.43
N ALA A 435 0.18 -7.55 -58.58
CA ALA A 435 0.96 -6.39 -59.01
C ALA A 435 0.78 -6.16 -60.51
N HIS A 436 0.62 -4.89 -60.94
CA HIS A 436 1.16 -4.40 -62.21
C HIS A 436 1.23 -2.86 -62.24
N GLU A 437 2.46 -2.38 -62.32
CA GLU A 437 3.01 -1.27 -63.14
C GLU A 437 2.12 -0.11 -63.61
N ARG A 438 2.65 1.11 -63.42
CA ARG A 438 2.44 2.22 -64.36
C ARG A 438 3.79 2.90 -64.69
N PRO A 439 4.03 3.27 -65.96
CA PRO A 439 5.24 3.95 -66.41
C PRO A 439 5.12 5.48 -66.25
N GLY A 440 6.28 6.16 -66.28
CA GLY A 440 6.41 7.59 -66.05
C GLY A 440 6.30 8.52 -67.27
N ALA A 441 6.66 9.78 -67.00
CA ALA A 441 6.76 10.98 -67.87
C ALA A 441 5.41 11.52 -68.39
N VAL A 442 5.10 12.82 -68.34
CA VAL A 442 5.87 14.06 -68.53
C VAL A 442 5.41 15.15 -67.55
#